data_AF-A0A934AHS9-F1
#
_entry.id   AF-A0A934AHS9-F1
#
_cell.length_a   1.000
_cell.length_b   1.000
_cell.length_c   1.000
_cell.angle_alpha   90.00
_cell.angle_beta   90.00
_cell.angle_gamma   90.00
#
_symmetry.space_group_name_H-M   'P 1'
#
loop_
_entity.id
_entity.type
_entity.pdbx_description
1 polymer ?
#
loop_
_entity_poly.entity_id
_entity_poly.type
_entity_poly.pdbx_seq_one_letter_code
_entity_poly.pdbx_strand_id
1 'polypeptide(L)' 'MDRSYHEMKQATSDCLLLMQVGAFMQVMDEDARALATVTGLKLRMAGEVDAPVVLGGFPKSGLDAYVGKLVRTMLMAS' A
#
# COMPACT_ATOMS: atom_id res chain seq x y z
N MET A 1 -11.96 6.81 -8.90
CA MET A 1 -11.22 6.43 -7.68
C MET A 1 -10.44 7.63 -7.18
N ASP A 2 -10.29 7.77 -5.87
CA ASP A 2 -11.03 8.79 -5.09
C ASP A 2 -10.09 9.96 -4.82
N ARG A 3 -10.57 11.18 -5.01
CA ARG A 3 -9.85 12.43 -4.68
C ARG A 3 -9.32 12.42 -3.24
N SER A 4 -10.07 11.81 -2.33
CA SER A 4 -9.73 11.67 -0.92
C SER A 4 -8.45 10.87 -0.64
N TYR A 5 -8.09 9.89 -1.48
CA TYR A 5 -6.84 9.14 -1.31
C TYR A 5 -5.62 10.03 -1.53
N HIS A 6 -5.63 10.79 -2.62
CA HIS A 6 -4.55 11.69 -2.99
C HIS A 6 -4.41 12.83 -1.98
N GLU A 7 -5.53 13.38 -1.50
CA GLU A 7 -5.54 14.41 -0.46
C GLU A 7 -4.95 13.90 0.87
N MET A 8 -5.32 12.68 1.31
CA MET A 8 -4.73 12.07 2.51
C MET A 8 -3.24 11.76 2.34
N LYS A 9 -2.82 11.26 1.18
CA LYS A 9 -1.41 10.94 0.92
C LYS A 9 -0.54 12.19 0.87
N GLN A 10 -1.05 13.30 0.32
CA GLN A 10 -0.35 14.59 0.34
C GLN A 10 -0.14 15.11 1.76
N ALA A 11 -1.10 14.88 2.67
CA ALA A 11 -0.97 15.25 4.08
C ALA A 11 0.00 14.36 4.88
N THR A 12 0.41 13.20 4.33
CA THR A 12 1.25 12.19 5.00
C THR A 12 2.34 11.63 4.07
N SER A 13 3.10 12.55 3.47
CA SER A 13 4.14 12.26 2.46
C SER A 13 5.23 11.29 2.92
N ASP A 14 5.49 11.20 4.21
CA ASP A 14 6.53 10.40 4.86
C ASP A 14 6.00 9.06 5.41
N CYS A 15 4.70 8.81 5.27
CA CYS A 15 4.03 7.62 5.80
C CYS A 15 3.46 6.74 4.69
N LEU A 16 3.35 5.45 4.97
CA LEU A 16 2.63 4.52 4.11
C LEU A 16 1.13 4.57 4.39
N LEU A 17 0.32 4.73 3.35
CA LEU A 17 -1.14 4.75 3.50
C LEU A 17 -1.76 3.40 3.10
N LEU A 18 -2.33 2.69 4.09
CA LEU A 18 -3.13 1.49 3.87
C LEU A 18 -4.63 1.84 3.92
N MET A 19 -5.35 1.56 2.84
CA MET A 19 -6.80 1.68 2.80
C MET A 19 -7.46 0.34 3.07
N GLN A 20 -8.38 0.28 4.03
CA GLN A 20 -9.21 -0.92 4.20
C GLN A 20 -10.35 -0.90 3.17
N VAL A 21 -10.37 -1.90 2.29
CA VAL A 21 -11.46 -2.13 1.33
C VAL A 21 -12.06 -3.50 1.60
N GLY A 22 -13.20 -3.51 2.29
CA GLY A 22 -13.84 -4.74 2.77
C GLY A 22 -12.91 -5.53 3.70
N ALA A 23 -12.59 -6.76 3.30
CA ALA A 23 -11.72 -7.68 4.04
C ALA A 23 -10.22 -7.53 3.70
N PHE A 24 -9.84 -6.57 2.86
CA PHE A 24 -8.46 -6.38 2.40
C PHE A 24 -7.90 -5.03 2.85
N MET A 25 -6.61 -5.02 3.11
CA MET A 25 -5.82 -3.79 3.19
C MET A 25 -5.17 -3.57 1.83
N GLN A 26 -5.34 -2.38 1.27
CA GLN A 26 -4.85 -2.00 -0.04
C GLN A 26 -3.87 -0.84 0.06
N VAL A 27 -2.91 -0.84 -0.85
CA VAL A 27 -1.89 0.19 -1.02
C VAL A 27 -1.79 0.49 -2.51
N MET A 28 -1.47 1.72 -2.88
CA MET A 28 -1.52 2.17 -4.27
C MET A 28 -0.16 2.71 -4.73
N ASP A 29 0.04 2.69 -6.04
CA ASP A 29 1.13 3.33 -6.77
C ASP A 29 2.51 3.10 -6.19
N GLU A 30 3.23 4.16 -5.82
CA GLU A 30 4.62 4.10 -5.37
C GLU A 30 4.74 3.31 -4.06
N ASP A 31 3.82 3.53 -3.12
CA ASP A 31 3.77 2.78 -1.86
C ASP A 31 3.57 1.28 -2.13
N ALA A 32 2.73 0.92 -3.12
CA ALA A 32 2.51 -0.46 -3.48
C ALA A 32 3.77 -1.12 -4.04
N ARG A 33 4.49 -0.39 -4.91
CA ARG A 33 5.76 -0.85 -5.48
C ARG A 33 6.83 -1.01 -4.39
N ALA A 34 6.94 -0.05 -3.48
CA ALA A 34 7.85 -0.13 -2.33
C ALA A 34 7.50 -1.29 -1.39
N LEU A 35 6.22 -1.54 -1.13
CA LEU A 35 5.82 -2.69 -0.32
C LEU A 35 6.15 -4.01 -1.01
N ALA A 36 5.98 -4.10 -2.33
CA ALA A 36 6.25 -5.32 -3.07
C ALA A 36 7.72 -5.72 -3.01
N THR A 37 8.66 -4.76 -3.08
CA THR A 37 10.11 -5.05 -2.99
C THR A 37 10.49 -5.61 -1.62
N VAL A 38 9.86 -5.13 -0.56
CA VAL A 38 10.14 -5.56 0.83
C VAL A 38 9.43 -6.87 1.20
N THR A 39 8.16 -7.00 0.80
CA THR A 39 7.27 -8.05 1.33
C THR A 39 6.99 -9.18 0.35
N GLY A 40 7.30 -9.00 -0.94
CA GLY A 40 6.90 -9.91 -2.02
C GLY A 40 5.40 -9.82 -2.36
N LEU A 41 4.73 -8.73 -1.97
CA LEU A 41 3.32 -8.49 -2.24
C LEU A 41 3.05 -8.54 -3.74
N LYS A 42 2.02 -9.30 -4.15
CA LYS A 42 1.60 -9.33 -5.55
C LYS A 42 0.92 -8.00 -5.91
N LEU A 43 1.37 -7.42 -7.01
CA LEU A 43 0.79 -6.21 -7.58
C LEU A 43 -0.18 -6.55 -8.71
N ARG A 44 -1.18 -5.70 -8.88
CA ARG A 44 -2.12 -5.75 -10.00
C ARG A 44 -2.41 -4.33 -10.50
N MET A 45 -2.77 -4.20 -11.76
CA MET A 45 -3.28 -2.94 -12.32
C MET A 45 -4.80 -2.90 -12.19
N ALA A 46 -5.34 -1.74 -11.86
CA ALA A 46 -6.77 -1.46 -11.83
C ALA A 46 -7.03 -0.01 -12.26
N GLY A 47 -8.30 0.41 -12.30
CA GLY A 47 -8.68 1.77 -12.69
C GLY A 47 -9.11 1.87 -14.15
N GLU A 48 -9.25 3.11 -14.61
CA GLU A 48 -9.60 3.44 -16.00
C GLU A 48 -8.41 3.14 -16.92
N VAL A 49 -8.66 2.98 -18.22
CA VAL A 49 -7.61 2.66 -19.21
C VAL A 49 -6.59 3.80 -19.34
N ASP A 50 -7.04 5.04 -19.26
CA ASP A 50 -6.23 6.26 -19.35
C ASP A 50 -5.65 6.70 -17.99
N ALA A 51 -6.13 6.13 -16.88
CA ALA A 51 -5.64 6.38 -15.54
C ALA A 51 -5.46 5.07 -14.75
N PRO A 52 -4.51 4.20 -15.16
CA PRO A 52 -4.24 2.96 -14.46
C PRO A 52 -3.56 3.23 -13.12
N VAL A 53 -3.96 2.47 -12.12
CA VAL A 53 -3.43 2.51 -10.76
C VAL A 53 -2.77 1.18 -10.43
N VAL A 54 -1.58 1.24 -9.84
CA VAL A 54 -0.93 0.02 -9.31
C VAL A 54 -1.50 -0.27 -7.94
N LEU A 55 -2.05 -1.46 -7.73
CA LEU A 55 -2.58 -1.88 -6.44
C LEU A 55 -1.80 -3.06 -5.89
N GLY A 56 -1.40 -2.95 -4.63
CA GLY A 56 -1.01 -4.06 -3.78
C GLY A 56 -2.05 -4.28 -2.70
N GLY A 57 -2.18 -5.51 -2.19
CA GLY A 57 -3.02 -5.72 -1.02
C GLY A 57 -2.94 -7.11 -0.43
N PHE A 58 -3.31 -7.20 0.84
CA PHE A 58 -3.32 -8.42 1.63
C PHE A 58 -4.59 -8.51 2.47
N PRO A 59 -4.99 -9.71 2.92
CA PRO A 59 -6.16 -9.86 3.79
C PRO A 59 -5.97 -9.11 5.11
N LYS A 60 -7.00 -8.41 5.60
CA LYS A 60 -6.96 -7.67 6.88
C LYS A 60 -6.51 -8.53 8.06
N SER A 61 -6.87 -9.81 8.06
CA SER A 61 -6.43 -10.77 9.08
C SER A 61 -4.91 -10.98 9.13
N GLY A 62 -4.19 -10.65 8.05
CA GLY A 62 -2.73 -10.72 7.98
C GLY A 62 -2.01 -9.43 8.35
N LEU A 63 -2.72 -8.39 8.83
CA LEU A 63 -2.14 -7.06 9.07
C LEU A 63 -0.93 -7.11 9.99
N ASP A 64 -1.01 -7.81 11.12
CA ASP A 64 0.09 -7.87 12.09
C ASP A 64 1.36 -8.51 11.50
N ALA A 65 1.21 -9.49 10.61
CA ALA A 65 2.33 -10.12 9.94
C ALA A 65 3.01 -9.16 8.94
N TYR A 66 2.22 -8.37 8.20
CA TYR A 66 2.73 -7.38 7.25
C TYR A 66 3.34 -6.17 7.95
N VAL A 67 2.66 -5.62 8.97
CA VAL A 67 3.20 -4.53 9.81
C VAL A 67 4.49 -4.97 10.47
N GLY A 68 4.55 -6.19 11.02
CA GLY A 68 5.77 -6.72 11.60
C GLY A 68 6.95 -6.78 10.61
N LYS A 69 6.71 -7.18 9.35
CA LYS A 69 7.76 -7.16 8.30
C LYS A 69 8.19 -5.74 7.95
N LEU A 70 7.24 -4.80 7.84
CA LEU A 70 7.52 -3.41 7.49
C LEU A 70 8.33 -2.71 8.58
N VAL A 71 7.91 -2.81 9.85
CA VAL A 71 8.62 -2.21 10.99
C VAL A 71 10.06 -2.75 11.08
N ARG A 72 10.25 -4.06 10.92
CA ARG A 72 11.59 -4.67 10.94
C ARG A 72 12.48 -4.20 9.80
N THR A 73 11.92 -4.00 8.60
CA THR A 73 12.73 -3.56 7.44
C THR A 73 13.06 -2.08 7.54
N MET A 74 12.13 -1.26 8.02
CA MET A 74 12.30 0.19 8.15
C MET A 74 13.27 0.57 9.28
N LEU A 75 13.35 -0.21 10.37
CA LEU A 75 14.32 -0.04 11.45
C LEU A 75 15.75 -0.51 11.11
N MET A 76 15.92 -1.34 10.07
CA MET A 76 17.23 -1.86 9.65
C MET A 76 17.90 -1.02 8.56
N ALA A 77 17.16 -0.05 8.00
CA ALA A 77 17.62 0.84 6.93
C ALA A 77 18.14 2.21 7.44
N SER A 78 18.21 2.40 8.76
CA SER A 78 18.68 3.63 9.44
C SER A 78 20.07 3.48 10.03
#